data_AF-A0A076H6T3-F1
#
_entry.id   AF-A0A076H6T3-F1
#
_cell.length_a   1.000
_cell.length_b   1.000
_cell.length_c   1.000
_cell.angle_alpha   90.00
_cell.angle_beta   90.00
_cell.angle_gamma   90.00
#
_symmetry.space_group_name_H-M   'P 1'
#
loop_
_entity.id
_entity.type
_entity.pdbx_description
1 polymer ?
#
loop_
_entity_poly.entity_id
_entity_poly.type
_entity_poly.pdbx_seq_one_letter_code
_entity_poly.pdbx_strand_id
1 'polypeptide(L)'
;MQARIGLTLIPMQLGVLGLLLVSGDPGLAQPPSEALVREALACTRAEERFTIGRDAGFKAGFNSTASASMLPEAMKQDIFERFQRVADQVFSWRNVESRFIALFQRYYTTADLEGLRRLCSDPVYRRLLDADLKMIPAASQIGLDFQPQIQGLMQKELEEVFEDLSR
;
A
#
# COMPACT_ATOMS: atom_id res chain seq x y z
N MET A 1 -72.14 -27.51 -18.64
CA MET A 1 -71.15 -28.13 -17.75
C MET A 1 -69.80 -27.47 -18.08
N GLN A 2 -69.19 -26.77 -17.12
CA GLN A 2 -67.89 -26.02 -17.15
C GLN A 2 -67.79 -24.84 -18.15
N ALA A 3 -67.96 -23.57 -17.73
CA ALA A 3 -67.05 -22.64 -17.01
C ALA A 3 -66.03 -21.96 -17.96
N ARG A 4 -66.30 -20.73 -18.46
CA ARG A 4 -65.80 -19.39 -18.01
C ARG A 4 -64.27 -19.32 -17.99
N ILE A 5 -63.59 -18.36 -18.61
CA ILE A 5 -63.41 -16.93 -18.28
C ILE A 5 -62.72 -16.30 -19.55
N GLY A 6 -63.05 -15.16 -20.14
CA GLY A 6 -63.48 -13.86 -19.61
C GLY A 6 -62.36 -12.83 -19.83
N LEU A 7 -62.38 -12.11 -20.97
CA LEU A 7 -61.56 -10.91 -21.22
C LEU A 7 -61.87 -9.83 -20.19
N THR A 8 -60.84 -9.14 -19.67
CA THR A 8 -60.77 -7.67 -19.64
C THR A 8 -59.38 -7.17 -19.24
N LEU A 9 -59.04 -6.00 -19.81
CA LEU A 9 -57.77 -5.28 -19.74
C LEU A 9 -58.00 -3.99 -18.93
N ILE A 10 -56.94 -3.53 -18.23
CA ILE A 10 -56.71 -2.17 -17.64
C ILE A 10 -57.32 -1.93 -16.23
N PRO A 11 -56.75 -1.14 -15.26
CA PRO A 11 -55.53 -0.29 -15.21
C PRO A 11 -54.58 -0.46 -13.99
N MET A 12 -53.46 0.29 -14.05
CA MET A 12 -52.58 0.76 -12.96
C MET A 12 -53.25 0.95 -11.58
N GLN A 13 -52.61 0.44 -10.52
CA GLN A 13 -52.65 1.01 -9.17
C GLN A 13 -51.29 0.94 -8.47
N LEU A 14 -50.95 2.06 -7.85
CA LEU A 14 -49.75 2.33 -7.07
C LEU A 14 -49.61 1.39 -5.86
N GLY A 15 -48.39 0.88 -5.66
CA GLY A 15 -47.93 0.33 -4.39
C GLY A 15 -46.59 0.97 -4.03
N VAL A 16 -46.64 2.04 -3.22
CA VAL A 16 -45.48 2.65 -2.57
C VAL A 16 -45.26 1.94 -1.23
N LEU A 17 -44.12 1.26 -1.09
CA LEU A 17 -43.42 0.85 0.14
C LEU A 17 -42.10 0.22 -0.36
N GLY A 18 -40.89 0.77 -0.19
CA GLY A 18 -40.40 1.72 0.77
C GLY A 18 -39.18 1.09 1.47
N LEU A 19 -37.98 1.60 1.16
CA LEU A 19 -36.67 1.40 1.85
C LEU A 19 -36.05 -0.01 1.65
N LEU A 20 -34.99 -0.20 0.87
CA LEU A 20 -33.68 0.42 1.05
C LEU A 20 -33.02 0.65 -0.32
N LEU A 21 -33.02 1.93 -0.71
CA LEU A 21 -32.00 2.46 -1.61
C LEU A 21 -30.66 2.29 -0.91
N VAL A 22 -29.88 1.28 -1.27
CA VAL A 22 -28.41 1.38 -1.17
C VAL A 22 -27.98 2.29 -2.32
N SER A 23 -28.34 3.56 -2.21
CA SER A 23 -27.66 4.64 -2.90
C SER A 23 -26.28 4.74 -2.27
N GLY A 24 -25.40 3.81 -2.66
CA GLY A 24 -23.96 3.91 -2.42
C GLY A 24 -23.42 5.02 -3.31
N ASP A 25 -23.78 6.25 -3.00
CA ASP A 25 -23.15 7.42 -3.54
C ASP A 25 -21.77 7.51 -2.87
N PRO A 26 -20.65 7.34 -3.60
CA PRO A 26 -19.31 7.38 -3.01
C PRO A 26 -18.99 8.75 -2.37
N GLY A 27 -19.85 9.76 -2.56
CA GLY A 27 -19.65 11.13 -2.11
C GLY A 27 -20.11 11.46 -0.68
N LEU A 28 -20.71 10.53 0.07
CA LEU A 28 -21.22 10.81 1.44
C LEU A 28 -20.67 9.89 2.54
N ALA A 29 -19.77 8.96 2.22
CA ALA A 29 -19.06 8.24 3.27
C ALA A 29 -18.17 9.26 4.01
N GLN A 30 -18.55 9.63 5.23
CA GLN A 30 -17.69 10.46 6.07
C GLN A 30 -16.33 9.76 6.20
N PRO A 31 -15.22 10.51 6.04
CA PRO A 31 -13.91 9.93 6.22
C PRO A 31 -13.81 9.35 7.63
N PRO A 32 -13.12 8.22 7.80
CA PRO A 32 -12.92 7.64 9.13
C PRO A 32 -12.24 8.64 10.07
N SER A 33 -12.60 8.57 11.35
CA SER A 33 -11.98 9.40 12.37
C SER A 33 -10.48 9.10 12.46
N GLU A 34 -9.68 10.10 12.82
CA GLU A 34 -8.24 9.92 13.00
C GLU A 34 -7.92 8.81 14.03
N ALA A 35 -8.73 8.70 15.09
CA ALA A 35 -8.58 7.65 16.10
C ALA A 35 -8.74 6.24 15.49
N LEU A 36 -9.78 6.03 14.67
CA LEU A 36 -10.01 4.75 14.00
C LEU A 36 -8.87 4.42 13.01
N VAL A 37 -8.35 5.44 12.33
CA VAL A 37 -7.20 5.29 11.44
C VAL A 37 -5.94 4.91 12.22
N ARG A 38 -5.66 5.54 13.36
CA ARG A 38 -4.52 5.18 14.22
C ARG A 38 -4.63 3.75 14.74
N GLU A 39 -5.83 3.30 15.12
CA GLU A 39 -6.09 1.90 15.49
C GLU A 39 -5.76 0.95 14.32
N ALA A 40 -6.20 1.29 13.10
CA ALA A 40 -5.92 0.50 11.90
C ALA A 40 -4.42 0.47 11.55
N LEU A 41 -3.72 1.60 11.64
CA LEU A 41 -2.28 1.70 11.41
C LEU A 41 -1.49 0.87 12.42
N ALA A 42 -1.85 0.92 13.70
CA ALA A 42 -1.22 0.13 14.75
C ALA A 42 -1.44 -1.38 14.53
N CYS A 43 -2.68 -1.78 14.23
CA CYS A 43 -2.99 -3.19 13.97
C CYS A 43 -2.20 -3.75 12.77
N THR A 44 -2.16 -2.99 11.67
CA THR A 44 -1.48 -3.42 10.43
C THR A 44 0.03 -3.28 10.51
N ARG A 45 0.56 -2.83 11.66
CA ARG A 45 1.98 -2.59 11.92
C ARG A 45 2.58 -1.68 10.84
N ALA A 46 1.85 -0.62 10.51
CA ALA A 46 2.24 0.31 9.46
C ALA A 46 3.58 0.98 9.73
N GLU A 47 3.87 1.35 10.99
CA GLU A 47 5.17 1.89 11.42
C GLU A 47 6.32 0.93 11.16
N GLU A 48 6.14 -0.34 11.52
CA GLU A 48 7.18 -1.35 11.32
C GLU A 48 7.39 -1.65 9.84
N ARG A 49 6.30 -1.79 9.08
CA ARG A 49 6.35 -1.93 7.61
C ARG A 49 7.09 -0.77 6.96
N PHE A 50 6.77 0.46 7.38
CA PHE A 50 7.44 1.66 6.91
C PHE A 50 8.94 1.63 7.22
N THR A 51 9.30 1.30 8.46
CA THR A 51 10.70 1.28 8.92
C THR A 51 11.52 0.21 8.20
N ILE A 52 10.99 -1.02 8.12
CA ILE A 52 11.61 -2.12 7.37
C ILE A 52 11.78 -1.75 5.90
N GLY A 53 10.73 -1.21 5.26
CA GLY A 53 10.76 -0.85 3.85
C GLY A 53 11.74 0.30 3.55
N ARG A 54 11.77 1.34 4.39
CA ARG A 54 12.72 2.45 4.30
C ARG A 54 14.16 1.95 4.38
N ASP A 55 14.46 1.14 5.40
CA ASP A 55 15.81 0.68 5.67
C ASP A 55 16.28 -0.34 4.62
N ALA A 56 15.39 -1.26 4.20
CA ALA A 56 15.67 -2.19 3.10
C ALA A 56 15.89 -1.45 1.77
N GLY A 57 15.06 -0.44 1.49
CA GLY A 57 15.20 0.41 0.29
C GLY A 57 16.51 1.18 0.26
N PHE A 58 16.95 1.74 1.40
CA PHE A 58 18.26 2.38 1.48
C PHE A 58 19.39 1.37 1.29
N LYS A 59 19.33 0.23 1.99
CA LYS A 59 20.34 -0.82 1.86
C LYS A 59 20.50 -1.29 0.42
N ALA A 60 19.37 -1.47 -0.26
CA ALA A 60 19.31 -1.77 -1.67
C ALA A 60 19.95 -0.66 -2.51
N GLY A 61 19.50 0.58 -2.38
CA GLY A 61 20.03 1.74 -3.13
C GLY A 61 21.51 2.02 -2.90
N PHE A 62 22.05 1.75 -1.70
CA PHE A 62 23.47 1.88 -1.43
C PHE A 62 24.28 0.77 -2.10
N ASN A 63 23.90 -0.49 -1.92
CA ASN A 63 24.57 -1.64 -2.54
C ASN A 63 24.53 -1.61 -4.07
N SER A 64 23.53 -0.89 -4.59
CA SER A 64 23.30 -0.59 -5.98
C SER A 64 24.36 0.33 -6.63
N THR A 65 25.16 1.04 -5.82
CA THR A 65 26.19 1.96 -6.31
C THR A 65 27.52 1.25 -6.58
N ALA A 66 28.22 1.67 -7.64
CA ALA A 66 29.54 1.11 -7.99
C ALA A 66 30.56 1.26 -6.84
N SER A 67 30.50 2.37 -6.09
CA SER A 67 31.36 2.63 -4.94
C SER A 67 31.12 1.67 -3.77
N ALA A 68 29.88 1.24 -3.53
CA ALA A 68 29.59 0.30 -2.44
C ALA A 68 30.28 -1.06 -2.65
N SER A 69 30.42 -1.53 -3.89
CA SER A 69 31.09 -2.80 -4.21
C SER A 69 32.57 -2.84 -3.79
N MET A 70 33.20 -1.67 -3.64
CA MET A 70 34.62 -1.53 -3.31
C MET A 70 34.88 -1.41 -1.79
N LEU A 71 33.83 -1.28 -0.98
CA LEU A 71 33.97 -1.07 0.46
C LEU A 71 33.99 -2.39 1.24
N PRO A 72 34.82 -2.52 2.29
CA PRO A 72 34.75 -3.65 3.22
C PRO A 72 33.38 -3.74 3.91
N GLU A 73 32.92 -4.95 4.20
CA GLU A 73 31.57 -5.18 4.75
C GLU A 73 31.32 -4.47 6.09
N ALA A 74 32.34 -4.45 6.97
CA ALA A 74 32.26 -3.72 8.24
C ALA A 74 32.04 -2.21 8.03
N MET A 75 32.62 -1.63 6.97
CA MET A 75 32.44 -0.22 6.64
C MET A 75 31.04 0.05 6.09
N LYS A 76 30.51 -0.84 5.24
CA LYS A 76 29.12 -0.73 4.77
C LYS A 76 28.15 -0.74 5.95
N GLN A 77 28.38 -1.64 6.92
CA GLN A 77 27.57 -1.71 8.13
C GLN A 77 27.59 -0.41 8.95
N ASP A 78 28.77 0.19 9.17
CA ASP A 78 28.87 1.50 9.86
C ASP A 78 28.15 2.62 9.07
N ILE A 79 28.25 2.61 7.73
CA ILE A 79 27.51 3.56 6.87
C ILE A 79 26.01 3.36 7.00
N PHE A 80 25.53 2.11 7.00
CA PHE A 80 24.10 1.81 7.18
C PHE A 80 23.57 2.31 8.52
N GLU A 81 24.29 2.06 9.61
CA GLU A 81 23.89 2.51 10.94
C GLU A 81 23.88 4.04 11.05
N ARG A 82 24.88 4.71 10.44
CA ARG A 82 24.90 6.18 10.35
C ARG A 82 23.72 6.71 9.55
N PHE A 83 23.41 6.09 8.42
CA PHE A 83 22.28 6.48 7.61
C PHE A 83 20.96 6.30 8.36
N GLN A 84 20.74 5.15 9.00
CA GLN A 84 19.52 4.89 9.78
C GLN A 84 19.29 5.99 10.82
N ARG A 85 20.35 6.40 11.54
CA ARG A 85 20.28 7.54 12.48
C ARG A 85 19.87 8.86 11.81
N VAL A 86 20.34 9.14 10.60
CA VAL A 86 19.94 10.34 9.85
C VAL A 86 18.50 10.20 9.36
N ALA A 87 18.13 9.03 8.82
CA ALA A 87 16.79 8.73 8.36
C ALA A 87 15.77 8.86 9.50
N ASP A 88 16.10 8.46 10.72
CA ASP A 88 15.23 8.64 11.88
C ASP A 88 15.00 10.11 12.26
N GLN A 89 15.94 10.99 11.95
CA GLN A 89 15.80 12.43 12.20
C GLN A 89 14.86 13.09 11.18
N VAL A 90 14.96 12.72 9.90
CA VAL A 90 14.26 13.43 8.80
C VAL A 90 13.05 12.69 8.25
N PHE A 91 13.10 11.35 8.24
CA PHE A 91 12.13 10.45 7.63
C PHE A 91 11.77 9.28 8.57
N SER A 92 11.46 9.63 9.83
CA SER A 92 10.89 8.70 10.81
C SER A 92 9.37 8.61 10.71
N TRP A 93 8.80 7.55 11.29
CA TRP A 93 7.36 7.35 11.40
C TRP A 93 6.64 8.58 11.95
N ARG A 94 7.17 9.15 13.05
CA ARG A 94 6.64 10.38 13.67
C ARG A 94 6.46 11.54 12.68
N ASN A 95 7.35 11.67 11.69
CA ASN A 95 7.29 12.76 10.71
C ASN A 95 6.31 12.47 9.56
N VAL A 96 5.97 11.20 9.31
CA VAL A 96 5.16 10.77 8.16
C VAL A 96 3.79 10.21 8.52
N GLU A 97 3.53 9.90 9.79
CA GLU A 97 2.29 9.28 10.27
C GLU A 97 1.06 10.08 9.82
N SER A 98 1.09 11.41 9.92
CA SER A 98 -0.01 12.26 9.47
C SER A 98 -0.33 12.13 7.98
N ARG A 99 0.68 11.82 7.15
CA ARG A 99 0.49 11.55 5.71
C ARG A 99 -0.16 10.20 5.50
N PHE A 100 0.20 9.18 6.28
CA PHE A 100 -0.48 7.89 6.27
C PHE A 100 -1.93 8.03 6.73
N ILE A 101 -2.20 8.83 7.76
CA ILE A 101 -3.56 9.12 8.21
C ILE A 101 -4.39 9.73 7.08
N ALA A 102 -3.85 10.75 6.40
CA ALA A 102 -4.53 11.39 5.27
C ALA A 102 -4.80 10.40 4.11
N LEU A 103 -3.87 9.49 3.83
CA LEU A 103 -4.07 8.43 2.83
C LEU A 103 -5.20 7.49 3.25
N PHE A 104 -5.24 7.06 4.50
CA PHE A 104 -6.29 6.17 4.98
C PHE A 104 -7.67 6.85 4.92
N GLN A 105 -7.77 8.10 5.35
CA GLN A 105 -9.01 8.87 5.28
C GLN A 105 -9.49 9.13 3.85
N ARG A 106 -8.56 9.14 2.88
CA ARG A 106 -8.88 9.32 1.47
C ARG A 106 -9.39 8.06 0.79
N TYR A 107 -8.84 6.90 1.16
CA TYR A 107 -9.03 5.66 0.40
C TYR A 107 -9.89 4.60 1.12
N TYR A 108 -10.07 4.71 2.43
CA TYR A 108 -10.89 3.80 3.21
C TYR A 108 -12.11 4.49 3.78
N THR A 109 -13.20 3.74 3.85
CA THR A 109 -14.40 4.13 4.60
C THR A 109 -14.28 3.70 6.06
N THR A 110 -15.12 4.27 6.93
CA THR A 110 -15.27 3.79 8.32
C THR A 110 -15.59 2.30 8.38
N ALA A 111 -16.47 1.80 7.50
CA ALA A 111 -16.85 0.39 7.47
C ALA A 111 -15.66 -0.53 7.12
N ASP A 112 -14.77 -0.09 6.22
CA ASP A 112 -13.57 -0.85 5.88
C ASP A 112 -12.63 -0.97 7.08
N LEU A 113 -12.40 0.14 7.80
CA LEU A 113 -11.50 0.14 8.95
C LEU A 113 -12.08 -0.63 10.14
N GLU A 114 -13.40 -0.60 10.34
CA GLU A 114 -14.06 -1.47 11.32
C GLU A 114 -14.01 -2.95 10.93
N GLY A 115 -14.09 -3.26 9.64
CA GLY A 115 -13.83 -4.61 9.10
C GLY A 115 -12.41 -5.06 9.40
N LEU A 116 -11.42 -4.22 9.08
CA LEU A 116 -10.01 -4.46 9.36
C LEU A 116 -9.77 -4.69 10.85
N ARG A 117 -10.34 -3.86 11.73
CA ARG A 117 -10.20 -4.01 13.19
C ARG A 117 -10.68 -5.37 13.71
N ARG A 118 -11.71 -5.96 13.09
CA ARG A 118 -12.16 -7.32 13.43
C ARG A 118 -11.09 -8.35 13.06
N LEU A 119 -10.48 -8.24 11.88
CA LEU A 119 -9.38 -9.11 11.44
C LEU A 119 -8.14 -8.99 12.35
N CYS A 120 -7.88 -7.81 12.91
CA CYS A 120 -6.76 -7.57 13.84
C CYS A 120 -6.78 -8.45 15.09
N SER A 121 -7.95 -8.96 15.47
CA SER A 121 -8.12 -9.88 16.60
C SER A 121 -7.86 -11.34 16.21
N ASP A 122 -7.84 -11.67 14.91
CA ASP A 122 -7.66 -13.01 14.41
C ASP A 122 -6.17 -13.43 14.49
N PRO A 123 -5.84 -14.54 15.19
CA PRO A 123 -4.46 -15.02 15.30
C PRO A 123 -3.86 -15.47 13.96
N VAL A 124 -4.67 -15.92 13.00
CA VAL A 124 -4.23 -16.26 11.64
C VAL A 124 -3.77 -14.99 10.93
N TYR A 125 -4.57 -13.92 11.00
CA TYR A 125 -4.22 -12.64 10.37
C TYR A 125 -2.92 -12.06 10.94
N ARG A 126 -2.71 -12.14 12.26
CA ARG A 126 -1.45 -11.70 12.90
C ARG A 126 -0.23 -12.48 12.38
N ARG A 127 -0.35 -13.80 12.23
CA ARG A 127 0.72 -14.62 11.65
C ARG A 127 0.99 -14.29 10.19
N LEU A 128 -0.04 -13.93 9.42
CA LEU A 128 0.13 -13.48 8.04
C LEU A 128 0.89 -12.16 7.99
N LEU A 129 0.59 -11.20 8.87
CA LEU A 129 1.36 -9.95 8.98
C LEU A 129 2.82 -10.21 9.35
N ASP A 130 3.11 -11.14 10.27
CA ASP A 130 4.48 -11.53 10.59
C ASP A 130 5.25 -12.07 9.37
N ALA A 131 4.58 -12.89 8.55
CA ALA A 131 5.17 -13.44 7.34
C ALA A 131 5.39 -12.35 6.28
N ASP A 132 4.39 -11.49 6.07
CA ASP A 132 4.45 -10.40 5.09
C ASP A 132 5.57 -9.41 5.42
N LEU A 133 5.76 -9.06 6.69
CA LEU A 133 6.87 -8.18 7.12
C LEU A 133 8.25 -8.79 6.83
N LYS A 134 8.41 -10.11 6.98
CA LYS A 134 9.65 -10.82 6.61
C LYS A 134 9.88 -10.88 5.10
N MET A 135 8.82 -10.80 4.31
CA MET A 135 8.93 -10.78 2.85
C MET A 135 9.46 -9.45 2.32
N ILE A 136 9.29 -8.33 3.03
CA ILE A 136 9.68 -7.00 2.52
C ILE A 136 11.16 -6.95 2.14
N PRO A 137 12.13 -7.29 3.01
CA PRO A 137 13.54 -7.24 2.63
C PRO A 137 13.89 -8.27 1.54
N ALA A 138 13.26 -9.45 1.57
CA ALA A 138 13.48 -10.50 0.59
C ALA A 138 12.99 -10.06 -0.81
N ALA A 139 11.84 -9.40 -0.90
CA ALA A 139 11.31 -8.86 -2.15
C ALA A 139 12.18 -7.72 -2.70
N SER A 140 12.72 -6.86 -1.82
CA SER A 140 13.70 -5.84 -2.24
C SER A 140 14.99 -6.45 -2.81
N GLN A 141 15.46 -7.57 -2.23
CA GLN A 141 16.65 -8.27 -2.72
C GLN A 141 16.45 -8.81 -4.15
N ILE A 142 15.26 -9.34 -4.47
CA ILE A 142 14.95 -9.79 -5.83
C ILE A 142 15.19 -8.64 -6.83
N GLY A 143 14.74 -7.42 -6.52
CA GLY A 143 14.96 -6.26 -7.39
C GLY A 143 16.44 -5.93 -7.61
N LEU A 144 17.28 -6.12 -6.58
CA LEU A 144 18.74 -5.93 -6.67
C LEU A 144 19.41 -6.94 -7.59
N ASP A 145 18.93 -8.19 -7.61
CA ASP A 145 19.51 -9.25 -8.41
C ASP A 145 19.38 -8.94 -9.93
N PHE A 146 18.34 -8.20 -10.33
CA PHE A 146 18.14 -7.75 -11.71
C PHE A 146 18.78 -6.39 -12.02
N GLN A 147 19.28 -5.68 -11.02
CA GLN A 147 19.79 -4.32 -11.19
C GLN A 147 20.95 -4.22 -12.20
N PRO A 148 21.95 -5.12 -12.24
CA PRO A 148 23.02 -5.04 -13.23
C PRO A 148 22.50 -5.17 -14.66
N GLN A 149 21.50 -6.04 -14.88
CA GLN A 149 20.87 -6.20 -16.19
C GLN A 149 20.12 -4.93 -16.59
N ILE A 150 19.36 -4.32 -15.67
CA ILE A 150 18.65 -3.06 -15.91
C ILE A 150 19.64 -1.94 -16.24
N GLN A 151 20.73 -1.81 -15.48
CA GLN A 151 21.75 -0.78 -15.72
C GLN A 151 22.44 -0.96 -17.08
N GLY A 152 22.80 -2.20 -17.45
CA GLY A 152 23.40 -2.48 -18.74
C GLY A 152 22.48 -2.12 -19.91
N LEU A 153 21.19 -2.45 -19.81
CA LEU A 153 20.21 -2.10 -20.84
C LEU A 153 19.95 -0.59 -20.89
N MET A 154 19.77 0.08 -19.75
CA MET A 154 19.59 1.53 -19.72
C MET A 154 20.76 2.30 -20.32
N GLN A 155 22.00 1.84 -20.09
CA GLN A 155 23.16 2.48 -20.69
C GLN A 155 23.12 2.40 -22.23
N LYS A 156 22.73 1.24 -22.77
CA LYS A 156 22.54 1.08 -24.22
C LYS A 156 21.46 2.01 -24.77
N GLU A 157 20.31 2.11 -24.10
CA GLU A 157 19.23 3.01 -24.50
C GLU A 157 19.67 4.49 -24.47
N LEU A 158 20.46 4.89 -23.46
CA LEU A 158 21.01 6.24 -23.40
C LEU A 158 21.98 6.52 -24.56
N GLU A 159 22.85 5.57 -24.89
CA GLU A 159 23.78 5.66 -26.03
C GLU A 159 23.00 5.87 -27.34
N GLU A 160 21.94 5.09 -27.58
CA GLU A 160 21.07 5.23 -28.76
C GLU A 160 20.41 6.62 -28.84
N VAL A 161 19.88 7.14 -27.73
CA VAL A 161 19.29 8.49 -27.69
C VAL A 161 20.33 9.57 -28.04
N PHE A 162 21.57 9.45 -27.55
CA PHE A 162 22.63 10.40 -27.86
C PHE A 162 23.09 10.31 -29.34
N GLU A 163 23.15 9.11 -29.90
CA GLU A 163 23.45 8.91 -31.32
C GLU A 163 22.39 9.56 -32.22
N ASP A 164 21.11 9.39 -31.89
CA ASP A 164 19.99 9.98 -32.64
C ASP A 164 19.96 11.50 -32.57
N LEU A 165 20.27 12.09 -31.41
CA LEU A 165 20.36 13.56 -31.25
C LEU A 165 21.57 14.17 -31.98
N SER A 166 22.55 13.35 -32.36
CA SER A 166 23.77 13.80 -33.04
C SER A 166 23.66 13.72 -34.57
N ARG A 167 22.53 13.26 -35.11
CA ARG A 167 22.23 13.18 -36.56
C ARG A 167 21.37 14.36 -37.01
#